data_AF-A0A9E1PEY3-F1
#
_entry.id   AF-A0A9E1PEY3-F1
#
_cell.length_a   1.000
_cell.length_b   1.000
_cell.length_c   1.000
_cell.angle_alpha   90.00
_cell.angle_beta   90.00
_cell.angle_gamma   90.00
#
_symmetry.space_group_name_H-M   'P 1'
#
loop_
_entity.id
_entity.type
_entity.pdbx_description
1 polymer ?
#
loop_
_entity_poly.entity_id
_entity_poly.type
_entity_poly.pdbx_seq_one_letter_code
_entity_poly.pdbx_strand_id
1 'polypeptide(L)'
;KLWPYADAILIEERDALNPESRCFHLVDRWRYLAKLTLIDDLYDHGFQLSAGQPLNQSQLVPGLQQQSEPDTDSRFDLDIYFILVRFLVDQDRAAMNNLHIHPLTRRPDEYCD
;
A
#
# COMPACT_ATOMS: atom_id res chain seq x y z
N LYS A 1 -13.05 -6.68 -12.15
CA LYS A 1 -13.86 -6.53 -10.91
C LYS A 1 -13.98 -5.04 -10.58
N LEU A 2 -15.05 -4.59 -9.93
CA LEU A 2 -15.14 -3.21 -9.44
C LEU A 2 -14.18 -3.01 -8.26
N TRP A 3 -13.52 -1.86 -8.19
CA TRP A 3 -12.68 -1.48 -7.06
C TRP A 3 -13.57 -1.20 -5.84
N PRO A 4 -13.34 -1.86 -4.68
CA PRO A 4 -14.27 -1.78 -3.55
C PRO A 4 -13.98 -0.63 -2.59
N TYR A 5 -12.88 0.11 -2.76
CA TYR A 5 -12.47 1.22 -1.89
C TYR A 5 -12.81 2.57 -2.53
N ALA A 6 -13.01 3.59 -1.69
CA ALA A 6 -13.34 4.94 -2.17
C ALA A 6 -12.19 5.61 -2.93
N ASP A 7 -10.95 5.34 -2.51
CA ASP A 7 -9.71 5.84 -3.12
C ASP A 7 -8.64 4.74 -3.06
N ALA A 8 -7.37 5.11 -3.25
CA ALA A 8 -6.23 4.24 -3.04
C ALA A 8 -6.20 3.65 -1.61
N ILE A 9 -5.50 2.53 -1.47
CA ILE A 9 -5.25 1.88 -0.19
C ILE A 9 -3.77 1.64 0.01
N LEU A 10 -3.36 1.60 1.27
CA LEU A 10 -2.07 1.08 1.68
C LEU A 10 -2.29 -0.26 2.37
N ILE A 11 -1.58 -1.29 1.92
CA ILE A 11 -1.59 -2.60 2.56
C ILE A 11 -0.34 -2.70 3.43
N GLU A 12 -0.52 -2.85 4.73
CA GLU A 12 0.53 -3.20 5.69
C GLU A 12 0.63 -4.73 5.77
N GLU A 13 1.74 -5.29 5.31
CA GLU A 13 2.09 -6.70 5.49
C GLU A 13 2.99 -6.83 6.72
N ARG A 14 2.63 -7.72 7.66
CA ARG A 14 3.46 -8.04 8.84
C ARG A 14 3.98 -9.46 8.78
N ASP A 15 5.29 -9.62 9.02
CA ASP A 15 5.90 -10.94 9.13
C ASP A 15 5.38 -11.67 10.39
N ALA A 16 4.87 -12.89 10.22
CA ALA A 16 4.35 -13.72 11.30
C ALA A 16 5.41 -14.09 12.35
N LEU A 17 6.66 -14.22 11.93
CA LEU A 17 7.81 -14.59 12.77
C LEU A 17 8.52 -13.35 13.33
N ASN A 18 8.38 -12.20 12.68
CA ASN A 18 8.97 -10.94 13.11
C ASN A 18 7.96 -9.77 12.99
N PRO A 19 7.09 -9.55 13.99
CA PRO A 19 6.03 -8.52 13.94
C PRO A 19 6.52 -7.07 13.77
N GLU A 20 7.80 -6.80 14.07
CA GLU A 20 8.43 -5.50 13.85
C GLU A 20 8.87 -5.31 12.39
N SER A 21 9.01 -6.40 11.63
CA SER A 21 9.24 -6.37 10.19
C SER A 21 7.92 -6.18 9.47
N ARG A 22 7.78 -5.03 8.82
CA ARG A 22 6.57 -4.65 8.10
C ARG A 22 6.92 -4.15 6.71
N CYS A 23 5.98 -4.25 5.79
CA CYS A 23 6.11 -3.71 4.45
C CYS A 23 4.81 -3.03 4.04
N PHE A 24 4.92 -1.94 3.30
CA PHE A 24 3.75 -1.21 2.83
C PHE A 24 3.63 -1.31 1.32
N HIS A 25 2.41 -1.59 0.84
CA HIS A 25 2.11 -1.71 -0.58
C HIS A 25 1.02 -0.73 -0.96
N LEU A 26 1.36 0.22 -1.83
CA LEU A 26 0.42 1.21 -2.34
C LEU A 26 -0.32 0.63 -3.53
N VAL A 27 -1.66 0.60 -3.45
CA VAL A 27 -2.52 0.03 -4.50
C VAL A 27 -3.67 0.99 -4.79
N ASP A 28 -3.94 1.22 -6.07
CA ASP A 28 -5.05 2.05 -6.52
C ASP A 28 -5.72 1.44 -7.74
N ARG A 29 -7.05 1.31 -7.72
CA ARG A 29 -7.86 0.81 -8.86
C ARG A 29 -7.32 -0.50 -9.46
N TRP A 30 -6.96 -1.47 -8.60
CA TRP A 30 -6.33 -2.74 -8.96
C TRP A 30 -4.94 -2.65 -9.60
N ARG A 31 -4.27 -1.50 -9.50
CA ARG A 31 -2.90 -1.31 -9.93
C ARG A 31 -2.00 -1.22 -8.71
N TYR A 32 -0.96 -2.04 -8.70
CA TYR A 32 0.13 -1.88 -7.75
C TYR A 32 0.95 -0.65 -8.15
N LEU A 33 1.11 0.30 -7.23
CA LEU A 33 1.79 1.55 -7.50
C LEU A 33 3.24 1.53 -6.98
N ALA A 34 3.45 1.11 -5.74
CA ALA A 34 4.77 1.13 -5.12
C ALA A 34 4.85 0.21 -3.90
N LYS A 35 6.07 -0.22 -3.58
CA LYS A 35 6.46 -0.75 -2.28
C LYS A 35 7.06 0.38 -1.46
N LEU A 36 6.54 0.67 -0.28
CA LEU A 36 7.09 1.68 0.62
C LEU A 36 7.73 1.01 1.83
N THR A 37 8.93 1.48 2.18
CA THR A 37 9.61 1.08 3.42
C THR A 37 9.23 2.01 4.56
N LEU A 38 8.94 3.27 4.26
CA LEU A 38 8.50 4.27 5.21
C LEU A 38 7.10 4.76 4.85
N ILE A 39 6.29 5.02 5.87
CA ILE A 39 4.95 5.57 5.66
C ILE A 39 5.01 7.00 5.09
N ASP A 40 6.07 7.75 5.39
CA ASP A 40 6.23 9.13 4.92
C ASP A 40 6.42 9.22 3.41
N ASP A 41 6.94 8.17 2.76
CA ASP A 41 7.07 8.09 1.30
C ASP A 41 5.68 8.16 0.61
N LEU A 42 4.60 7.89 1.34
CA LEU A 42 3.22 8.05 0.87
C LEU A 42 2.93 9.48 0.40
N TYR A 43 3.53 10.47 1.06
CA TYR A 43 3.35 11.89 0.72
C TYR A 43 3.94 12.23 -0.64
N ASP A 44 5.06 11.61 -1.01
CA ASP A 44 5.71 11.78 -2.32
C ASP A 44 4.88 11.16 -3.45
N HIS A 45 4.03 10.19 -3.12
CA HIS A 45 3.05 9.61 -4.04
C HIS A 45 1.72 10.37 -4.10
N GLY A 46 1.59 11.52 -3.41
CA GLY A 46 0.39 12.36 -3.45
C GLY A 46 -0.78 11.82 -2.61
N PHE A 47 -0.50 10.94 -1.64
CA PHE A 47 -1.50 10.37 -0.75
C PHE A 47 -1.22 10.71 0.71
N GLN A 48 -2.24 10.53 1.55
CA GLN A 48 -2.14 10.56 2.99
C GLN A 48 -3.10 9.53 3.59
N LEU A 49 -2.86 9.12 4.85
CA LEU A 49 -3.80 8.27 5.57
C LEU A 49 -5.13 9.02 5.79
N SER A 50 -6.25 8.29 5.72
CA SER A 50 -7.56 8.88 6.06
C SER A 50 -7.61 9.29 7.53
N ALA A 51 -8.29 10.41 7.82
CA ALA A 51 -8.36 10.98 9.16
C ALA A 51 -8.85 9.96 10.21
N GLY A 52 -8.16 9.90 11.36
CA GLY A 52 -8.53 9.04 12.48
C GLY A 52 -7.85 7.66 12.50
N GLN A 53 -6.92 7.36 11.59
CA GLN A 53 -6.11 6.14 11.66
C GLN A 53 -4.75 6.41 12.34
N PRO A 54 -4.51 5.84 13.55
CA PRO A 54 -3.19 5.90 14.18
C PRO A 54 -2.29 4.82 13.56
N LEU A 55 -1.59 5.14 12.47
CA LEU A 55 -0.34 4.43 12.17
C LEU A 55 0.75 5.08 13.02
N ASN A 56 1.44 4.30 13.85
CA ASN A 56 2.66 4.81 14.49
C ASN A 56 3.68 5.12 13.39
N GLN A 57 3.84 6.39 13.06
CA GLN A 57 4.62 6.91 11.93
C GLN A 57 6.13 6.66 12.07
N SER A 58 6.58 6.13 13.19
CA SER A 58 7.98 6.13 13.60
C SER A 58 8.55 4.72 13.74
N GLN A 59 8.49 3.90 12.69
CA GLN A 59 9.24 2.64 12.65
C GLN A 59 9.91 2.49 11.29
N LEU A 60 11.17 2.91 11.22
CA LEU A 60 12.09 2.56 10.14
C LEU A 60 12.14 1.04 10.07
N VAL A 61 11.83 0.44 8.92
CA VAL A 61 11.98 -1.01 8.71
C VAL A 61 13.48 -1.33 8.61
N PRO A 62 14.11 -1.98 9.61
CA PRO A 62 15.55 -2.22 9.55
C PRO A 62 15.80 -3.38 8.58
N GLY A 63 16.57 -3.13 7.52
CA GLY A 63 17.09 -4.20 6.65
C GLY A 63 16.45 -4.34 5.28
N LEU A 64 15.45 -3.53 4.92
CA LEU A 64 15.03 -3.39 3.52
C LEU A 64 15.92 -2.32 2.89
N GLN A 65 16.98 -2.75 2.20
CA GLN A 65 17.57 -1.94 1.14
C GLN A 65 16.41 -1.46 0.26
N GLN A 66 16.35 -0.17 -0.06
CA GLN A 66 15.51 0.33 -1.15
C GLN A 66 15.84 -0.53 -2.36
N GLN A 67 15.03 -1.56 -2.60
CA GLN A 67 14.81 -2.05 -3.93
C GLN A 67 13.95 -0.96 -4.55
N SER A 68 14.61 0.13 -4.94
CA SER A 68 14.21 0.89 -6.10
C SER A 68 14.32 -0.08 -7.27
N GLU A 69 13.36 -1.02 -7.34
CA GLU A 69 13.12 -1.75 -8.56
C GLU A 69 12.87 -0.67 -9.60
N PRO A 70 13.61 -0.72 -10.72
CA PRO A 70 13.60 0.33 -11.71
C PRO A 70 12.16 0.51 -12.14
N ASP A 71 11.76 1.77 -12.28
CA ASP A 71 10.66 2.25 -13.12
C ASP A 71 9.96 1.08 -13.82
N THR A 72 9.05 0.41 -13.10
CA THR A 72 8.23 -0.65 -13.68
C THR A 72 7.14 0.09 -14.40
N ASP A 73 7.60 0.78 -15.44
CA ASP A 73 6.96 1.08 -16.69
C ASP A 73 5.52 0.59 -16.62
N SER A 74 4.63 1.55 -16.36
CA SER A 74 3.21 1.58 -15.98
C SER A 74 2.26 0.51 -16.59
N ARG A 75 2.77 -0.68 -16.90
CA ARG A 75 2.14 -1.76 -17.63
C ARG A 75 1.40 -2.61 -16.62
N PHE A 76 0.11 -2.74 -16.87
CA PHE A 76 -0.79 -3.57 -16.09
C PHE A 76 -0.29 -5.03 -16.09
N ASP A 77 0.11 -5.52 -14.93
CA ASP A 77 0.49 -6.91 -14.72
C ASP A 77 -0.74 -7.74 -14.32
N LEU A 78 -1.09 -8.71 -15.16
CA LEU A 78 -2.28 -9.52 -14.99
C LEU A 78 -2.19 -10.48 -13.78
N ASP A 79 -0.98 -10.95 -13.46
CA ASP A 79 -0.76 -11.87 -12.35
C ASP A 79 -0.87 -11.12 -11.02
N ILE A 80 -0.28 -9.92 -10.94
CA ILE A 80 -0.46 -9.01 -9.80
C ILE A 80 -1.94 -8.68 -9.62
N TYR A 81 -2.67 -8.37 -10.71
CA TYR A 81 -4.11 -8.14 -10.65
C TYR A 81 -4.87 -9.33 -10.03
N PHE A 82 -4.59 -10.56 -10.47
CA PHE A 82 -5.26 -11.74 -9.93
C PHE A 82 -4.90 -12.00 -8.45
N ILE A 83 -3.65 -11.77 -8.06
CA ILE A 83 -3.20 -11.82 -6.66
C ILE A 83 -4.00 -10.81 -5.83
N LEU A 84 -4.00 -9.54 -6.23
CA LEU A 84 -4.74 -8.47 -5.54
C LEU A 84 -6.23 -8.79 -5.45
N VAL A 85 -6.83 -9.26 -6.54
CA VAL A 85 -8.24 -9.65 -6.58
C VAL A 85 -8.55 -10.80 -5.62
N ARG A 86 -7.64 -11.75 -5.45
CA ARG A 86 -7.84 -12.90 -4.56
C ARG A 86 -7.77 -12.51 -3.08
N PHE A 87 -6.90 -11.56 -2.74
CA PHE A 87 -6.68 -11.15 -1.35
C PHE A 87 -7.57 -9.98 -0.94
N LEU A 88 -7.84 -9.01 -1.81
CA LEU A 88 -8.58 -7.79 -1.45
C LEU A 88 -10.10 -7.94 -1.51
N VAL A 89 -10.62 -8.95 -2.21
CA VAL A 89 -12.07 -9.21 -2.29
C VAL A 89 -12.55 -10.15 -1.18
N ASP A 90 -11.64 -10.95 -0.62
CA ASP A 90 -11.93 -11.93 0.41
C ASP A 90 -11.23 -11.48 1.70
N GLN A 91 -11.95 -10.73 2.54
CA GLN A 91 -11.40 -10.14 3.76
C GLN A 91 -10.91 -11.20 4.76
N ASP A 92 -11.53 -12.39 4.79
CA ASP A 92 -11.08 -13.50 5.61
C ASP A 92 -9.69 -13.97 5.17
N ARG A 93 -9.42 -13.98 3.86
CA ARG A 93 -8.07 -14.28 3.34
C ARG A 93 -7.06 -13.17 3.63
N ALA A 94 -7.44 -11.90 3.56
CA ALA A 94 -6.53 -10.81 3.91
C ALA A 94 -6.06 -10.94 5.37
N ALA A 95 -7.02 -11.17 6.29
CA ALA A 95 -6.73 -11.36 7.71
C ALA A 95 -5.85 -12.60 7.98
N MET A 96 -6.07 -13.71 7.27
CA MET A 96 -5.25 -14.91 7.38
C MET A 96 -3.79 -14.73 6.91
N ASN A 97 -3.49 -13.69 6.13
CA ASN A 97 -2.14 -13.42 5.61
C ASN A 97 -1.48 -12.20 6.28
N ASN A 98 -1.95 -11.81 7.48
CA ASN A 98 -1.43 -10.66 8.23
C ASN A 98 -1.42 -9.34 7.43
N LEU A 99 -2.35 -9.19 6.48
CA LEU A 99 -2.49 -8.00 5.68
C LEU A 99 -3.51 -7.06 6.33
N HIS A 100 -3.08 -5.85 6.67
CA HIS A 100 -3.94 -4.77 7.15
C HIS A 100 -4.14 -3.73 6.07
N ILE A 101 -5.39 -3.29 5.87
CA ILE A 101 -5.74 -2.36 4.79
C ILE A 101 -6.04 -0.99 5.40
N HIS A 102 -5.29 0.01 4.97
CA HIS A 102 -5.44 1.41 5.37
C HIS A 102 -6.04 2.21 4.22
N PRO A 103 -7.25 2.78 4.37
CA PRO A 103 -7.82 3.67 3.38
C PRO A 103 -7.02 4.97 3.29
N LEU A 104 -6.76 5.43 2.08
CA LEU A 104 -6.02 6.65 1.81
C LEU A 104 -6.96 7.77 1.34
N THR A 105 -6.45 8.99 1.40
CA THR A 105 -7.04 10.16 0.76
C THR A 105 -6.00 10.78 -0.15
N ARG A 106 -6.37 11.09 -1.40
CA ARG A 106 -5.52 11.86 -2.29
C ARG A 106 -5.29 13.27 -1.74
N ARG A 107 -4.04 13.72 -1.73
CA ARG A 107 -3.72 15.11 -1.41
C ARG A 107 -4.20 15.99 -2.56
N PRO A 108 -4.81 17.16 -2.28
CA PRO A 108 -5.07 18.12 -3.34
C PRO A 108 -3.73 18.48 -4.00
N ASP A 109 -3.67 18.45 -5.33
CA ASP A 109 -2.50 18.91 -6.08
C ASP A 109 -2.26 20.37 -5.69
N GLU A 110 -1.14 20.68 -5.01
CA GLU A 110 -0.83 22.04 -4.52
C GLU A 110 -0.47 23.04 -5.64
N TYR A 111 -0.67 22.71 -6.93
CA TYR A 111 -0.43 23.63 -8.04
C TYR A 111 -1.48 23.50 -9.15
N CYS A 112 -2.38 24.48 -9.19
CA CYS A 112 -3.05 25.03 -10.38
C CYS A 112 -3.46 26.47 -10.02
N ASP A 113 -2.51 27.40 -10.09
CA ASP A 113 -2.81 28.82 -10.38
C ASP A 113 -2.62 29.06 -11.88
#